data_AF-A0A7X7R0E4-F1
#
_entry.id   AF-A0A7X7R0E4-F1
#
_cell.length_a   1.000
_cell.length_b   1.000
_cell.length_c   1.000
_cell.angle_alpha   90.00
_cell.angle_beta   90.00
_cell.angle_gamma   90.00
#
_symmetry.space_group_name_H-M   'P 1'
#
loop_
_entity.id
_entity.type
_entity.pdbx_description
1 polymer ?
#
loop_
_entity_poly.entity_id
_entity_poly.type
_entity_poly.pdbx_seq_one_letter_code
_entity_poly.pdbx_strand_id
1 'polypeptide(L)'
;MFKNKTLLITGGTGSFGNAVLKRFLDTDIKEIRIFSRDEKKQDDMRHHLQNSKVKFYIGDVRDKRSVDTAMRGVDYVFHAAALKQVPSCEFFPMQAVRTNVIGTENVLDSAVEHGVKNVVVLSTDKAAYPINAMGISKAMMEKVAIAKARSLENDATTTICCTRYGNV
;
A
#
# COMPACT_ATOMS: atom_id res chain seq x y z
N MET A 1 13.39 -17.15 -4.68
CA MET A 1 12.82 -16.66 -3.39
C MET A 1 11.35 -16.30 -3.56
N PHE A 2 10.97 -15.75 -4.72
CA PHE A 2 9.61 -15.28 -5.00
C PHE A 2 8.80 -16.23 -5.90
N LYS A 3 9.35 -17.40 -6.27
CA LYS A 3 8.63 -18.43 -7.02
C LYS A 3 7.28 -18.75 -6.40
N ASN A 4 6.23 -18.71 -7.23
CA ASN A 4 4.82 -18.90 -6.85
C ASN A 4 4.28 -17.87 -5.85
N LYS A 5 4.95 -16.72 -5.68
CA LYS A 5 4.51 -15.64 -4.80
C LYS A 5 3.77 -14.55 -5.55
N THR A 6 2.82 -13.94 -4.85
CA THR A 6 2.02 -12.82 -5.35
C THR A 6 2.35 -11.57 -4.53
N LEU A 7 2.72 -10.49 -5.22
CA LEU A 7 2.94 -9.17 -4.62
C LEU A 7 1.76 -8.25 -4.93
N LEU A 8 1.24 -7.55 -3.92
CA LEU A 8 0.26 -6.47 -4.08
C LEU A 8 0.94 -5.12 -3.83
N ILE A 9 0.71 -4.17 -4.74
CA ILE A 9 1.16 -2.77 -4.59
C ILE A 9 -0.08 -1.87 -4.63
N THR A 10 -0.52 -1.41 -3.46
CA THR A 10 -1.58 -0.38 -3.39
C THR A 10 -0.97 0.98 -3.72
N GLY A 11 -1.70 1.81 -4.48
CA GLY A 11 -1.11 3.03 -5.07
C GLY A 11 -0.06 2.70 -6.13
N GLY A 12 -0.13 1.52 -6.74
CA GLY A 12 0.91 0.99 -7.64
C GLY A 12 1.15 1.81 -8.91
N THR A 13 0.20 2.65 -9.31
CA THR A 13 0.34 3.60 -10.43
C THR A 13 1.16 4.85 -10.09
N GLY A 14 1.51 5.06 -8.81
CA GLY A 14 2.38 6.16 -8.38
C GLY A 14 3.86 5.93 -8.72
N SER A 15 4.70 6.95 -8.46
CA SER A 15 6.14 6.90 -8.76
C SER A 15 6.86 5.78 -8.01
N PHE A 16 6.65 5.66 -6.70
CA PHE A 16 7.23 4.58 -5.89
C PHE A 16 6.73 3.20 -6.36
N GLY A 17 5.42 3.06 -6.60
CA GLY A 17 4.83 1.81 -7.06
C GLY A 17 5.46 1.32 -8.37
N ASN A 18 5.69 2.22 -9.32
CA ASN A 18 6.39 1.93 -10.57
C ASN A 18 7.86 1.51 -10.35
N ALA A 19 8.58 2.18 -9.45
CA ALA A 19 9.96 1.84 -9.15
C ALA A 19 10.08 0.44 -8.52
N VAL A 20 9.21 0.11 -7.57
CA VAL A 20 9.12 -1.23 -6.97
C VAL A 20 8.73 -2.26 -8.02
N LEU A 21 7.69 -2.00 -8.83
CA LEU A 21 7.26 -2.89 -9.90
C LEU A 21 8.44 -3.27 -10.80
N LYS A 22 9.19 -2.30 -11.32
CA LYS A 22 10.37 -2.54 -12.16
C LYS A 22 11.39 -3.45 -11.48
N ARG A 23 11.63 -3.28 -10.18
CA ARG A 23 12.57 -4.12 -9.43
C ARG A 23 12.12 -5.58 -9.34
N PHE A 24 10.81 -5.82 -9.24
CA PHE A 24 10.23 -7.17 -9.11
C PHE A 24 9.98 -7.87 -10.45
N LEU A 25 9.86 -7.13 -11.57
CA LEU A 25 9.63 -7.72 -12.89
C LEU A 25 10.72 -8.73 -13.29
N ASP A 26 11.97 -8.42 -12.95
CA ASP A 26 13.15 -9.24 -13.27
C ASP A 26 13.37 -10.40 -12.28
N THR A 27 12.42 -10.67 -11.39
CA THR A 27 12.51 -11.76 -10.40
C THR A 27 11.69 -13.00 -10.79
N ASP A 28 11.81 -14.08 -10.01
CA ASP A 28 11.02 -15.31 -10.15
C ASP A 28 9.58 -15.19 -9.63
N ILE A 29 9.12 -13.96 -9.33
CA ILE A 29 7.75 -13.71 -8.84
C ILE A 29 6.70 -14.13 -9.86
N LYS A 30 5.62 -14.77 -9.37
CA LYS A 30 4.54 -15.28 -10.22
C LYS A 30 3.64 -14.15 -10.70
N GLU A 31 3.23 -13.27 -9.79
CA GLU A 31 2.22 -12.25 -10.05
C GLU A 31 2.49 -10.97 -9.27
N ILE A 32 2.29 -9.82 -9.92
CA ILE A 32 2.33 -8.49 -9.31
C ILE A 32 1.01 -7.80 -9.58
N ARG A 33 0.28 -7.45 -8.52
CA ARG A 33 -1.02 -6.77 -8.56
C ARG A 33 -0.83 -5.27 -8.35
N ILE A 34 -1.23 -4.49 -9.34
CA ILE A 34 -1.31 -3.04 -9.26
C ILE A 34 -2.72 -2.66 -8.84
N PHE A 35 -2.86 -2.14 -7.62
CA PHE A 35 -4.14 -1.71 -7.06
C PHE A 35 -4.20 -0.19 -6.96
N SER A 36 -5.13 0.42 -7.71
CA SER A 36 -5.39 1.86 -7.65
C SER A 36 -6.76 2.21 -8.24
N ARG A 37 -7.14 3.48 -8.16
CA ARG A 37 -8.45 3.97 -8.63
C ARG A 37 -8.44 4.50 -10.06
N ASP A 38 -7.26 4.82 -10.58
CA ASP A 38 -7.08 5.56 -11.83
C ASP A 38 -6.93 4.57 -12.99
N GLU A 39 -8.04 4.29 -13.68
CA GLU A 39 -8.08 3.32 -14.79
C GLU A 39 -7.18 3.72 -15.95
N LYS A 40 -7.07 5.03 -16.23
CA LYS A 40 -6.21 5.54 -17.30
C LYS A 40 -4.75 5.20 -17.03
N LYS A 41 -4.25 5.50 -15.82
CA LYS A 41 -2.87 5.16 -15.46
C LYS A 41 -2.60 3.66 -15.47
N GLN A 42 -3.60 2.84 -15.14
CA GLN A 42 -3.47 1.40 -15.23
C GLN A 42 -3.39 0.93 -16.69
N ASP A 43 -4.21 1.51 -17.57
CA ASP A 43 -4.19 1.20 -18.99
C ASP A 43 -2.89 1.63 -19.68
N ASP A 44 -2.44 2.87 -19.43
CA ASP A 44 -1.15 3.39 -19.89
C ASP A 44 -0.02 2.45 -19.47
N MET A 45 -0.02 2.00 -18.20
CA MET A 45 0.96 1.06 -17.67
C MET A 45 0.85 -0.33 -18.30
N ARG A 46 -0.37 -0.82 -18.55
CA ARG A 46 -0.64 -2.11 -19.20
C ARG A 46 -0.08 -2.13 -20.62
N HIS A 47 -0.33 -1.09 -21.40
CA HIS A 47 0.19 -0.93 -22.75
C HIS A 47 1.70 -0.73 -22.78
N HIS A 48 2.27 -0.01 -21.83
CA HIS A 48 3.71 0.19 -21.76
C HIS A 48 4.48 -1.08 -21.36
N LEU A 49 3.96 -1.85 -20.40
CA LEU A 49 4.68 -3.00 -19.85
C LEU A 49 4.48 -4.29 -20.66
N GLN A 50 3.29 -4.51 -21.23
CA GLN A 50 2.89 -5.74 -21.93
C GLN A 50 3.37 -7.04 -21.25
N ASN A 51 3.35 -7.08 -19.91
CA ASN A 51 3.94 -8.16 -19.12
C ASN A 51 2.86 -9.02 -18.45
N SER A 52 2.88 -10.33 -18.72
CA SER A 52 1.86 -11.27 -18.23
C SER A 52 1.83 -11.45 -16.71
N LYS A 53 2.95 -11.15 -16.01
CA LYS A 53 3.03 -11.19 -14.54
C LYS A 53 2.23 -10.07 -13.88
N VAL A 54 1.97 -8.97 -14.59
CA VAL A 54 1.33 -7.77 -14.02
C VAL A 54 -0.18 -7.85 -14.21
N LYS A 55 -0.91 -7.74 -13.10
CA LYS A 55 -2.38 -7.72 -13.07
C LYS A 55 -2.86 -6.39 -12.50
N PHE A 56 -3.95 -5.90 -13.05
CA PHE A 56 -4.47 -4.57 -12.75
C PHE A 56 -5.81 -4.71 -12.02
N TYR A 57 -5.91 -4.11 -10.84
CA TYR A 57 -7.07 -4.14 -9.98
C TYR A 57 -7.56 -2.71 -9.73
N ILE A 58 -8.79 -2.43 -10.14
CA ILE A 58 -9.46 -1.17 -9.82
C ILE A 58 -10.04 -1.29 -8.42
N GLY A 59 -9.71 -0.31 -7.58
CA GLY A 59 -10.23 -0.28 -6.22
C GLY A 59 -9.72 0.88 -5.38
N ASP A 60 -10.34 1.05 -4.21
CA ASP A 60 -10.01 2.10 -3.24
C ASP A 60 -9.67 1.46 -1.88
N VAL A 61 -8.58 1.91 -1.26
CA VAL A 61 -8.20 1.47 0.09
C VAL A 61 -9.25 1.87 1.14
N ARG A 62 -10.10 2.85 0.84
CA ARG A 62 -11.21 3.27 1.68
C ARG A 62 -12.35 2.26 1.74
N ASP A 63 -12.44 1.34 0.78
CA ASP A 63 -13.43 0.27 0.74
C ASP A 63 -12.75 -1.07 1.05
N LYS A 64 -13.00 -1.61 2.24
CA LYS A 64 -12.41 -2.89 2.66
C LYS A 64 -12.77 -4.03 1.71
N ARG A 65 -13.98 -4.09 1.16
CA ARG A 65 -14.37 -5.17 0.22
C ARG A 65 -13.58 -5.10 -1.08
N SER A 66 -13.28 -3.89 -1.54
CA SER A 66 -12.41 -3.65 -2.69
C SER A 66 -10.99 -4.14 -2.43
N VAL A 67 -10.45 -3.85 -1.24
CA VAL A 67 -9.13 -4.34 -0.80
C VAL A 67 -9.11 -5.88 -0.73
N ASP A 68 -10.12 -6.48 -0.09
CA ASP A 68 -10.22 -7.94 0.08
C ASP A 68 -10.18 -8.67 -1.27
N THR A 69 -10.83 -8.11 -2.30
CA THR A 69 -10.81 -8.66 -3.66
C THR A 69 -9.39 -8.73 -4.24
N ALA A 70 -8.58 -7.71 -4.00
CA ALA A 70 -7.19 -7.67 -4.45
C ALA A 70 -6.22 -8.45 -3.55
N MET A 71 -6.61 -8.74 -2.30
CA MET A 71 -5.77 -9.39 -1.29
C MET A 71 -5.74 -10.93 -1.37
N ARG A 72 -6.76 -11.57 -1.95
CA ARG A 72 -6.86 -13.04 -2.02
C ARG A 72 -5.63 -13.70 -2.67
N GLY A 73 -4.92 -14.54 -1.92
CA GLY A 73 -3.73 -15.25 -2.39
C GLY A 73 -2.48 -14.37 -2.56
N VAL A 74 -2.45 -13.20 -1.91
CA VAL A 74 -1.29 -12.32 -1.82
C VAL A 74 -0.34 -12.81 -0.73
N ASP A 75 0.97 -12.86 -1.03
CA ASP A 75 1.99 -13.18 -0.04
C ASP A 75 2.63 -11.91 0.56
N TYR A 76 2.79 -10.86 -0.26
CA TYR A 76 3.50 -9.64 0.11
C TYR A 76 2.72 -8.39 -0.27
N VAL A 77 2.79 -7.34 0.55
CA VAL A 77 2.13 -6.05 0.29
C VAL A 77 3.12 -4.91 0.44
N PHE A 78 3.21 -4.06 -0.58
CA PHE A 78 3.69 -2.68 -0.45
C PHE A 78 2.49 -1.73 -0.40
N HIS A 79 2.28 -1.10 0.76
CA HIS A 79 1.20 -0.13 0.95
C HIS A 79 1.69 1.29 0.65
N ALA A 80 1.56 1.72 -0.61
CA ALA A 80 1.97 3.04 -1.09
C ALA A 80 0.79 3.97 -1.43
N ALA A 81 -0.46 3.52 -1.28
CA ALA A 81 -1.64 4.36 -1.48
C ALA A 81 -1.72 5.45 -0.40
N ALA A 82 -1.73 6.73 -0.81
CA ALA A 82 -1.85 7.86 0.11
C ALA A 82 -2.31 9.14 -0.60
N LEU A 83 -2.90 10.05 0.16
CA LEU A 83 -2.87 11.47 -0.14
C LEU A 83 -1.59 12.08 0.44
N LYS A 84 -0.73 12.59 -0.45
CA LYS A 84 0.63 13.04 -0.10
C LYS A 84 0.92 14.52 -0.36
N GLN A 85 -0.01 15.25 -0.96
CA GLN A 85 0.16 16.67 -1.24
C GLN A 85 -0.23 17.50 -0.03
N VAL A 86 0.71 18.28 0.50
CA VAL A 86 0.50 19.08 1.73
C VAL A 86 -0.71 20.01 1.59
N PRO A 87 -0.82 20.86 0.55
CA PRO A 87 -1.97 21.78 0.44
C PRO A 87 -3.31 21.05 0.38
N SER A 88 -3.40 19.96 -0.38
CA SER A 88 -4.64 19.18 -0.49
C SER A 88 -5.05 18.56 0.85
N CYS A 89 -4.10 18.09 1.65
CA CYS A 89 -4.40 17.54 2.96
C CYS A 89 -4.77 18.62 3.98
N GLU A 90 -4.22 19.83 3.87
CA GLU A 90 -4.61 20.98 4.70
C GLU A 90 -6.04 21.43 4.40
N PHE A 91 -6.40 21.53 3.13
CA PHE A 91 -7.75 21.93 2.74
C PHE A 91 -8.79 20.82 2.95
N PHE A 92 -8.38 19.55 2.87
CA PHE A 92 -9.27 18.39 2.99
C PHE A 92 -8.75 17.36 3.99
N PRO A 93 -8.61 17.70 5.29
CA PRO A 93 -7.97 16.84 6.28
C PRO A 93 -8.73 15.52 6.48
N MET A 94 -10.07 15.54 6.41
CA MET A 94 -10.86 14.31 6.49
C MET A 94 -10.62 13.37 5.30
N GLN A 95 -10.23 13.89 4.13
CA GLN A 95 -9.83 13.03 3.01
C GLN A 95 -8.47 12.38 3.30
N ALA A 96 -7.54 13.09 3.93
CA ALA A 96 -6.27 12.53 4.37
C ALA A 96 -6.48 11.44 5.42
N VAL A 97 -7.36 11.65 6.41
CA VAL A 97 -7.73 10.62 7.40
C VAL A 97 -8.31 9.37 6.72
N ARG A 98 -9.30 9.54 5.83
CA ARG A 98 -9.93 8.41 5.14
C ARG A 98 -8.95 7.59 4.31
N THR A 99 -8.04 8.24 3.58
CA THR A 99 -7.06 7.50 2.75
C THR A 99 -5.88 6.96 3.57
N ASN A 100 -5.26 7.81 4.39
CA ASN A 100 -3.97 7.50 5.01
C ASN A 100 -4.11 6.77 6.33
N VAL A 101 -5.22 6.90 7.05
CA VAL A 101 -5.43 6.26 8.35
C VAL A 101 -6.39 5.09 8.20
N ILE A 102 -7.65 5.37 7.86
CA ILE A 102 -8.68 4.33 7.71
C ILE A 102 -8.34 3.39 6.54
N GLY A 103 -7.87 3.94 5.42
CA GLY A 103 -7.44 3.12 4.29
C GLY A 103 -6.26 2.21 4.61
N THR A 104 -5.35 2.63 5.49
CA THR A 104 -4.27 1.76 5.97
C THR A 104 -4.81 0.68 6.90
N GLU A 105 -5.71 1.00 7.82
CA GLU A 105 -6.38 0.02 8.68
C GLU A 105 -7.06 -1.08 7.86
N ASN A 106 -7.85 -0.70 6.84
CA ASN A 106 -8.48 -1.65 5.91
C ASN A 106 -7.48 -2.59 5.24
N VAL A 107 -6.32 -2.06 4.80
CA VAL A 107 -5.27 -2.86 4.14
C VAL A 107 -4.63 -3.82 5.14
N LEU A 108 -4.38 -3.39 6.37
CA LEU A 108 -3.77 -4.23 7.40
C LEU A 108 -4.74 -5.32 7.86
N ASP A 109 -6.00 -4.99 8.10
CA ASP A 109 -7.03 -5.97 8.48
C ASP A 109 -7.21 -7.01 7.39
N SER A 110 -7.36 -6.57 6.14
CA SER A 110 -7.46 -7.48 5.00
C SER A 110 -6.22 -8.37 4.85
N ALA A 111 -5.02 -7.81 5.05
CA ALA A 111 -3.78 -8.57 4.95
C ALA A 111 -3.68 -9.68 6.02
N VAL A 112 -4.09 -9.37 7.25
CA VAL A 112 -4.13 -10.36 8.35
C VAL A 112 -5.18 -11.43 8.08
N GLU A 113 -6.40 -11.04 7.70
CA GLU A 113 -7.50 -11.97 7.39
C GLU A 113 -7.16 -12.93 6.24
N HIS A 114 -6.37 -12.48 5.26
CA HIS A 114 -5.98 -13.28 4.10
C HIS A 114 -4.61 -13.97 4.26
N GLY A 115 -4.00 -13.92 5.45
CA GLY A 115 -2.75 -14.62 5.74
C GLY A 115 -1.53 -14.11 4.95
N VAL A 116 -1.51 -12.82 4.63
CA VAL A 116 -0.35 -12.17 3.97
C VAL A 116 0.86 -12.30 4.89
N LYS A 117 2.03 -12.61 4.33
CA LYS A 117 3.25 -12.84 5.12
C LYS A 117 3.91 -11.55 5.57
N ASN A 118 4.01 -10.56 4.68
CA ASN A 118 4.67 -9.30 4.99
C ASN A 118 3.93 -8.11 4.39
N VAL A 119 3.74 -7.08 5.21
CA VAL A 119 3.20 -5.78 4.81
C VAL A 119 4.21 -4.69 5.13
N VAL A 120 4.61 -3.95 4.10
CA VAL A 120 5.46 -2.76 4.24
C VAL A 120 4.61 -1.51 4.02
N VAL A 121 4.44 -0.73 5.08
CA VAL A 121 3.73 0.55 5.06
C VAL A 121 4.71 1.69 4.76
N LEU A 122 4.36 2.56 3.82
CA LEU A 122 5.19 3.69 3.44
C LEU A 122 4.81 4.99 4.15
N SER A 123 5.75 5.53 4.91
CA SER A 123 5.67 6.82 5.60
C SER A 123 6.69 7.83 5.04
N THR A 124 6.79 8.98 5.69
CA THR A 124 7.58 10.14 5.26
C THR A 124 8.25 10.80 6.47
N ASP A 125 9.40 11.45 6.26
CA ASP A 125 10.06 12.30 7.25
C ASP A 125 9.10 13.28 7.95
N LYS A 126 8.08 13.79 7.23
CA LYS A 126 7.07 14.72 7.77
C LYS A 126 6.16 14.11 8.83
N ALA A 127 6.24 12.80 9.07
CA ALA A 127 5.55 12.13 10.18
C ALA A 127 6.30 12.28 11.52
N ALA A 128 7.58 12.67 11.50
CA ALA A 128 8.33 12.99 12.71
C ALA A 128 8.10 14.47 13.09
N TYR A 129 7.56 14.73 14.28
CA TYR A 129 7.15 16.07 14.73
C TYR A 129 6.30 16.81 13.66
N PRO A 130 5.16 16.22 13.25
CA PRO A 130 4.41 16.71 12.11
C PRO A 130 3.74 18.05 12.41
N ILE A 131 3.86 19.01 11.48
CA ILE A 131 3.24 20.34 11.57
C ILE A 131 2.08 20.54 10.61
N ASN A 132 1.88 19.63 9.66
CA ASN A 132 0.84 19.71 8.64
C ASN A 132 -0.05 18.46 8.63
N ALA A 133 -1.29 18.60 8.16
CA ALA A 133 -2.31 17.55 8.13
C ALA A 133 -1.84 16.28 7.39
N MET A 134 -1.03 16.43 6.33
CA MET A 134 -0.45 15.30 5.61
C MET A 134 0.49 14.50 6.53
N GLY A 135 1.45 15.18 7.15
CA GLY A 135 2.40 14.59 8.11
C GLY A 135 1.69 14.00 9.33
N ILE A 136 0.69 14.68 9.89
CA ILE A 136 -0.11 14.20 11.02
C ILE A 136 -0.83 12.90 10.65
N SER A 137 -1.47 12.86 9.47
CA SER A 137 -2.15 11.64 9.02
C SER A 137 -1.18 10.46 8.81
N LYS A 138 0.05 10.72 8.36
CA LYS A 138 1.10 9.70 8.21
C LYS A 138 1.71 9.28 9.55
N ALA A 139 1.86 10.18 10.50
CA ALA A 139 2.23 9.83 11.87
C ALA A 139 1.17 8.93 12.52
N MET A 140 -0.11 9.24 12.32
CA MET A 140 -1.21 8.40 12.80
C MET A 140 -1.23 7.03 12.11
N MET A 141 -1.02 6.98 10.79
CA MET A 141 -0.88 5.74 10.03
C MET A 141 0.22 4.83 10.61
N GLU A 142 1.38 5.37 10.98
CA GLU A 142 2.43 4.58 11.64
C GLU A 142 1.98 4.02 12.97
N LYS A 143 1.23 4.78 13.77
CA LYS A 143 0.67 4.30 15.05
C LYS A 143 -0.34 3.18 14.82
N VAL A 144 -1.22 3.30 13.82
CA VAL A 144 -2.14 2.23 13.43
C VAL A 144 -1.39 0.95 13.06
N ALA A 145 -0.35 1.06 12.22
CA ALA A 145 0.44 -0.10 11.80
C ALA A 145 1.18 -0.78 12.96
N ILE A 146 1.81 0.01 13.84
CA ILE A 146 2.52 -0.52 15.01
C ILE A 146 1.54 -1.13 16.02
N ALA A 147 0.38 -0.51 16.24
CA ALA A 147 -0.65 -1.04 17.12
C ALA A 147 -1.19 -2.37 16.61
N LYS A 148 -1.50 -2.46 15.30
CA LYS A 148 -1.93 -3.70 14.67
C LYS A 148 -0.86 -4.80 14.82
N ALA A 149 0.41 -4.48 14.55
CA ALA A 149 1.50 -5.44 14.71
C ALA A 149 1.60 -6.02 16.13
N ARG A 150 1.32 -5.19 17.17
CA ARG A 150 1.30 -5.63 18.57
C ARG A 150 0.07 -6.42 18.97
N SER A 151 -1.06 -6.22 18.28
CA SER A 151 -2.29 -6.96 18.56
C SER A 151 -2.31 -8.35 17.91
N LEU A 152 -1.33 -8.65 17.05
CA LEU A 152 -1.17 -9.97 16.47
C LEU A 152 -0.68 -10.95 17.55
N GLU A 153 -1.29 -12.14 17.60
CA GLU A 153 -0.87 -13.22 18.49
C GLU A 153 0.53 -13.73 18.12
N ASN A 154 1.20 -14.43 19.04
CA ASN A 154 2.58 -14.90 18.86
C ASN A 154 2.76 -15.83 17.64
N ASP A 155 1.68 -16.48 17.18
CA ASP A 155 1.68 -17.39 16.04
C ASP A 155 1.19 -16.73 14.73
N ALA A 156 0.99 -15.40 14.74
CA ALA A 156 0.53 -14.68 13.57
C ALA A 156 1.56 -14.75 12.44
N THR A 157 1.08 -15.13 11.25
CA THR A 157 1.91 -15.27 10.05
C THR A 157 2.27 -13.94 9.40
N THR A 158 1.50 -12.88 9.68
CA THR A 158 1.67 -11.56 9.09
C THR A 158 2.66 -10.72 9.87
N THR A 159 3.76 -10.33 9.23
CA THR A 159 4.68 -9.31 9.75
C THR A 159 4.33 -7.95 9.15
N ILE A 160 4.13 -6.94 10.00
CA ILE A 160 3.85 -5.55 9.59
C ILE A 160 5.05 -4.68 9.94
N CYS A 161 5.57 -3.93 8.97
CA CYS A 161 6.62 -2.94 9.22
C CYS A 161 6.34 -1.61 8.52
N CYS A 162 6.99 -0.56 9.00
CA CYS A 162 6.93 0.78 8.43
C CYS A 162 8.30 1.19 7.90
N THR A 163 8.31 1.85 6.75
CA THR A 163 9.50 2.52 6.21
C THR A 163 9.26 4.02 6.16
N ARG A 164 10.25 4.81 6.55
CA ARG A 164 10.18 6.27 6.54
C ARG A 164 11.38 6.82 5.77
N TYR A 165 11.12 7.74 4.85
CA TYR A 165 12.15 8.37 4.02
C TYR A 165 11.80 9.83 3.72
N GLY A 166 12.78 10.59 3.24
CA GLY A 166 12.62 12.01 2.90
C GLY A 166 11.90 12.26 1.57
N ASN A 167 11.96 13.48 1.07
CA ASN A 167 11.51 13.76 -0.29
C ASN A 167 12.36 12.98 -1.32
N VAL A 168 11.69 12.40 -2.32
CA VAL A 168 12.28 11.72 -3.48
C VAL A 168 11.88 12.48 -4.73
#